data_AF-A0A3G7YD13-F1
#
_entry.id   AF-A0A3G7YD13-F1
#
_cell.length_a   1.000
_cell.length_b   1.000
_cell.length_c   1.000
_cell.angle_alpha   90.00
_cell.angle_beta   90.00
_cell.angle_gamma   90.00
#
_symmetry.space_group_name_H-M   'P 1'
#
loop_
_entity.id
_entity.type
_entity.pdbx_description
1 polymer ?
#
loop_
_entity_poly.entity_id
_entity_poly.type
_entity_poly.pdbx_seq_one_letter_code
_entity_poly.pdbx_strand_id
1 'polypeptide(L)'
;MSPRIHDLAQPFTIGPRVRHLADYADSGQALIEEQVLGVADARVLFANYAAIRADFGMLWGSHTDTSSHIEIDHWLLDNAAFISSSQAAAQGINTPIALDSRRASAWRPPRYGRAAVLCLPSSDQVLFDIKGIGVPPDEAPVLPHSNGLLTLAEAMHEVLMEHLVLAAMTHAKEAITPLPTYAVIDLGFDALWHDGRASEPAVLLLRRPCTRPRCQWQRYWQGAELAGALMQAELRLRRYGLTASSCGAVRFHVSRENGKLQVQRDGATLKVNNQVTKRLEQMLANNQGKPLVIDGVNVQLAGESSAEPLQLQIMDFGRYRFAERFDHHLYAWIDADYQNLNGLYMAPDHLQYIQPDPLLSLAKAVEGTAFAALQQQLRDFRQKPGDDDLCQAVRAALEEACRPLRS
;
A
#
# COMPACT_ATOMS: atom_id res chain seq x y z
N MET A 1 24.82 -16.94 -20.28
CA MET A 1 23.87 -16.80 -19.15
C MET A 1 22.64 -16.13 -19.71
N SER A 2 21.45 -16.70 -19.50
CA SER A 2 20.21 -16.01 -19.89
C SER A 2 20.10 -14.70 -19.10
N PRO A 3 19.65 -13.60 -19.71
CA PRO A 3 19.47 -12.34 -19.00
C PRO A 3 18.48 -12.55 -17.85
N ARG A 4 18.81 -12.02 -16.68
CA ARG A 4 17.90 -11.97 -15.53
C ARG A 4 16.67 -11.13 -15.92
N ILE A 5 15.49 -11.57 -15.54
CA ILE A 5 14.25 -10.86 -15.87
C ILE A 5 13.54 -10.52 -14.56
N HIS A 6 13.76 -9.30 -14.08
CA HIS A 6 13.13 -8.74 -12.88
C HIS A 6 11.66 -8.30 -13.09
N ASP A 7 11.04 -8.72 -14.19
CA ASP A 7 9.67 -8.36 -14.53
C ASP A 7 8.69 -9.47 -14.11
N LEU A 8 7.43 -9.12 -13.91
CA LEU A 8 6.33 -10.10 -13.84
C LEU A 8 5.68 -10.33 -15.21
N ALA A 9 5.95 -9.47 -16.20
CA ALA A 9 5.31 -9.47 -17.52
C ALA A 9 3.77 -9.47 -17.44
N GLN A 10 3.24 -8.75 -16.46
CA GLN A 10 1.81 -8.62 -16.20
C GLN A 10 1.27 -7.27 -16.71
N PRO A 11 -0.04 -7.17 -16.98
CA PRO A 11 -0.67 -5.89 -17.27
C PRO A 11 -0.47 -4.91 -16.11
N PHE A 12 -0.50 -3.61 -16.43
CA PHE A 12 -0.48 -2.53 -15.46
C PHE A 12 -1.48 -1.45 -15.86
N THR A 13 -1.84 -0.58 -14.91
CA THR A 13 -2.75 0.53 -15.16
C THR A 13 -2.02 1.71 -15.83
N ILE A 14 -2.46 2.08 -17.02
CA ILE A 14 -2.09 3.36 -17.64
C ILE A 14 -2.90 4.48 -16.97
N GLY A 15 -2.27 5.61 -16.68
CA GLY A 15 -2.97 6.72 -16.06
C GLY A 15 -2.10 7.98 -15.95
N PRO A 16 -2.69 9.08 -15.44
CA PRO A 16 -1.94 10.29 -15.19
C PRO A 16 -0.87 10.05 -14.12
N ARG A 17 0.20 10.84 -14.19
CA ARG A 17 1.24 10.91 -13.15
C ARG A 17 1.50 12.37 -12.81
N VAL A 18 1.86 12.63 -11.56
CA VAL A 18 2.48 13.90 -11.18
C VAL A 18 3.81 14.02 -11.90
N ARG A 19 4.04 15.17 -12.54
CA ARG A 19 5.24 15.43 -13.34
C ARG A 19 6.12 16.49 -12.72
N HIS A 20 5.56 17.43 -11.97
CA HIS A 20 6.30 18.53 -11.36
C HIS A 20 5.94 18.68 -9.88
N LEU A 21 6.87 19.19 -9.08
CA LEU A 21 6.60 19.48 -7.66
C LEU A 21 5.44 20.46 -7.46
N ALA A 22 5.22 21.37 -8.41
CA ALA A 22 4.09 22.31 -8.40
C ALA A 22 2.72 21.61 -8.35
N ASP A 23 2.59 20.42 -8.95
CA ASP A 23 1.33 19.66 -8.95
C ASP A 23 0.87 19.31 -7.51
N TYR A 24 1.82 19.09 -6.58
CA TYR A 24 1.48 18.89 -5.17
C TYR A 24 0.99 20.17 -4.52
N ALA A 25 1.66 21.30 -4.79
CA ALA A 25 1.27 22.60 -4.26
C ALA A 25 -0.12 23.01 -4.74
N ASP A 26 -0.43 22.79 -6.02
CA ASP A 26 -1.74 23.06 -6.62
C ASP A 26 -2.86 22.20 -5.99
N SER A 27 -2.52 20.99 -5.53
CA SER A 27 -3.42 20.14 -4.74
C SER A 27 -3.52 20.52 -3.25
N GLY A 28 -2.79 21.55 -2.82
CA GLY A 28 -2.73 22.02 -1.43
C GLY A 28 -1.81 21.20 -0.51
N GLN A 29 -1.01 20.29 -1.07
CA GLN A 29 -0.06 19.47 -0.31
C GLN A 29 1.27 20.22 -0.15
N ALA A 30 1.48 20.81 1.03
CA ALA A 30 2.74 21.45 1.37
C ALA A 30 3.86 20.39 1.47
N LEU A 31 4.93 20.60 0.70
CA LEU A 31 6.07 19.69 0.65
C LEU A 31 7.14 20.13 1.66
N ILE A 32 7.74 19.17 2.36
CA ILE A 32 8.92 19.37 3.20
C ILE A 32 10.12 18.80 2.45
N GLU A 33 11.08 19.65 2.11
CA GLU A 33 12.34 19.22 1.49
C GLU A 33 13.27 18.59 2.54
N GLU A 34 13.97 17.52 2.16
CA GLU A 34 15.03 16.90 2.94
C GLU A 34 16.21 16.49 2.04
N GLN A 35 17.37 16.24 2.65
CA GLN A 35 18.48 15.58 1.98
C GLN A 35 18.50 14.09 2.30
N VAL A 36 18.61 13.28 1.24
CA VAL A 36 18.77 11.82 1.31
C VAL A 36 20.17 11.40 0.84
N LEU A 37 20.62 10.24 1.31
CA LEU A 37 21.98 9.72 1.14
C LEU A 37 21.96 8.45 0.28
N GLY A 38 22.88 8.34 -0.67
CA GLY A 38 22.97 7.18 -1.56
C GLY A 38 23.39 5.91 -0.82
N VAL A 39 22.78 4.79 -1.18
CA VAL A 39 23.07 3.46 -0.62
C VAL A 39 23.90 2.65 -1.62
N ALA A 40 25.07 2.19 -1.19
CA ALA A 40 26.08 1.60 -2.07
C ALA A 40 25.72 0.18 -2.53
N ASP A 41 25.12 -0.63 -1.65
CA ASP A 41 24.88 -2.05 -1.89
C ASP A 41 23.47 -2.33 -2.45
N ALA A 42 22.86 -1.31 -3.06
CA ALA A 42 21.50 -1.41 -3.56
C ALA A 42 21.41 -2.23 -4.86
N ARG A 43 20.32 -3.00 -5.02
CA ARG A 43 20.06 -3.78 -6.24
C ARG A 43 18.57 -3.88 -6.55
N VAL A 44 18.24 -3.95 -7.84
CA VAL A 44 16.85 -4.13 -8.30
C VAL A 44 16.43 -5.58 -8.08
N LEU A 45 15.29 -5.78 -7.41
CA LEU A 45 14.68 -7.09 -7.23
C LEU A 45 13.50 -7.32 -8.18
N PHE A 46 12.74 -6.25 -8.42
CA PHE A 46 11.59 -6.23 -9.32
C PHE A 46 11.58 -4.91 -10.08
N ALA A 47 11.21 -4.95 -11.35
CA ALA A 47 10.96 -3.79 -12.19
C ALA A 47 9.83 -4.08 -13.19
N ASN A 48 8.79 -3.25 -13.18
CA ASN A 48 7.76 -3.21 -14.20
C ASN A 48 8.26 -2.37 -15.39
N TYR A 49 9.10 -2.97 -16.24
CA TYR A 49 9.72 -2.27 -17.37
C TYR A 49 8.68 -1.66 -18.32
N ALA A 50 7.53 -2.32 -18.48
CA ALA A 50 6.45 -1.80 -19.33
C ALA A 50 5.86 -0.49 -18.78
N ALA A 51 5.60 -0.41 -17.47
CA ALA A 51 5.14 0.81 -16.82
C ALA A 51 6.19 1.93 -16.89
N ILE A 52 7.45 1.60 -16.62
CA ILE A 52 8.57 2.55 -16.69
C ILE A 52 8.70 3.14 -18.10
N ARG A 53 8.66 2.31 -19.15
CA ARG A 53 8.72 2.79 -20.54
C ARG A 53 7.50 3.63 -20.92
N ALA A 54 6.31 3.28 -20.44
CA ALA A 54 5.12 4.06 -20.72
C ALA A 54 5.23 5.48 -20.14
N ASP A 55 5.76 5.62 -18.92
CA ASP A 55 5.81 6.90 -18.22
C ASP A 55 7.10 7.73 -18.47
N PHE A 56 8.17 7.07 -18.93
CA PHE A 56 9.49 7.65 -19.16
C PHE A 56 10.09 7.35 -20.54
N GLY A 57 9.28 6.91 -21.53
CA GLY A 57 9.74 6.45 -22.85
C GLY A 57 10.70 7.40 -23.59
N MET A 58 10.55 8.71 -23.37
CA MET A 58 11.46 9.73 -23.92
C MET A 58 12.93 9.55 -23.49
N LEU A 59 13.20 8.92 -22.36
CA LEU A 59 14.55 8.63 -21.86
C LEU A 59 15.20 7.42 -22.55
N TRP A 60 14.38 6.51 -23.10
CA TRP A 60 14.82 5.18 -23.55
C TRP A 60 14.87 5.03 -25.08
N GLY A 61 14.39 6.04 -25.83
CA GLY A 61 14.26 5.95 -27.28
C GLY A 61 13.29 4.85 -27.72
N SER A 62 13.43 4.37 -28.97
CA SER A 62 12.58 3.30 -29.55
C SER A 62 13.08 1.87 -29.28
N HIS A 63 14.13 1.70 -28.46
CA HIS A 63 14.73 0.40 -28.20
C HIS A 63 13.91 -0.42 -27.19
N THR A 64 13.55 -1.66 -27.56
CA THR A 64 12.73 -2.57 -26.73
C THR A 64 13.47 -3.86 -26.36
N ASP A 65 14.79 -3.92 -26.56
CA ASP A 65 15.58 -5.13 -26.34
C ASP A 65 16.01 -5.33 -24.87
N THR A 66 16.55 -6.50 -24.54
CA THR A 66 17.01 -6.83 -23.17
C THR A 66 18.17 -5.94 -22.68
N SER A 67 18.97 -5.35 -23.57
CA SER A 67 20.00 -4.37 -23.18
C SER A 67 19.38 -3.16 -22.46
N SER A 68 18.20 -2.74 -22.93
CA SER A 68 17.48 -1.64 -22.28
C SER A 68 16.90 -1.97 -20.90
N HIS A 69 16.82 -3.25 -20.47
CA HIS A 69 16.46 -3.57 -19.07
C HIS A 69 17.61 -3.28 -18.10
N ILE A 70 18.84 -3.61 -18.47
CA ILE A 70 20.04 -3.32 -17.65
C ILE A 70 20.21 -1.80 -17.51
N GLU A 71 19.97 -1.05 -18.59
CA GLU A 71 20.00 0.41 -18.55
C GLU A 71 18.92 1.00 -17.63
N ILE A 72 17.70 0.45 -17.67
CA ILE A 72 16.63 0.82 -16.73
C ILE A 72 17.03 0.49 -15.29
N ASP A 73 17.59 -0.68 -15.03
CA ASP A 73 18.01 -1.08 -13.68
C ASP A 73 19.08 -0.15 -13.12
N HIS A 74 20.11 0.19 -13.91
CA HIS A 74 21.13 1.15 -13.50
C HIS A 74 20.52 2.54 -13.23
N TRP A 75 19.63 3.01 -14.09
CA TRP A 75 18.95 4.28 -13.89
C TRP A 75 18.08 4.30 -12.64
N LEU A 76 17.37 3.20 -12.34
CA LEU A 76 16.60 3.05 -11.10
C LEU A 76 17.53 3.18 -9.88
N LEU A 77 18.67 2.49 -9.89
CA LEU A 77 19.64 2.55 -8.79
C LEU A 77 20.25 3.95 -8.64
N ASP A 78 20.61 4.58 -9.76
CA ASP A 78 21.20 5.93 -9.78
C ASP A 78 20.26 6.99 -9.24
N ASN A 79 18.96 6.86 -9.50
CA ASN A 79 17.95 7.88 -9.21
C ASN A 79 17.05 7.58 -8.00
N ALA A 80 17.10 6.37 -7.43
CA ALA A 80 16.19 6.00 -6.35
C ALA A 80 16.82 5.32 -5.13
N ALA A 81 18.03 4.75 -5.23
CA ALA A 81 18.68 4.05 -4.12
C ALA A 81 19.22 5.01 -3.05
N PHE A 82 18.30 5.67 -2.33
CA PHE A 82 18.58 6.65 -1.30
C PHE A 82 17.87 6.30 0.01
N ILE A 83 18.41 6.80 1.12
CA ILE A 83 17.81 6.69 2.45
C ILE A 83 17.85 8.05 3.17
N SER A 84 16.89 8.34 4.04
CA SER A 84 16.87 9.60 4.79
C SER A 84 18.07 9.71 5.72
N SER A 85 18.55 10.94 5.91
CA SER A 85 19.71 11.21 6.78
C SER A 85 19.45 10.76 8.22
N SER A 86 18.22 10.93 8.73
CA SER A 86 17.81 10.45 10.06
C SER A 86 17.88 8.94 10.19
N GLN A 87 17.46 8.20 9.15
CA GLN A 87 17.53 6.75 9.15
C GLN A 87 18.98 6.25 9.08
N ALA A 88 19.81 6.88 8.24
CA ALA A 88 21.22 6.54 8.12
C ALA A 88 22.00 6.74 9.44
N ALA A 89 21.62 7.75 10.24
CA ALA A 89 22.23 8.03 11.53
C ALA A 89 21.71 7.14 12.67
N ALA A 90 20.63 6.39 12.45
CA ALA A 90 19.98 5.60 13.49
C ALA A 90 20.82 4.38 13.90
N GLN A 91 20.68 4.00 15.18
CA GLN A 91 21.31 2.81 15.74
C GLN A 91 20.24 1.89 16.34
N GLY A 92 20.42 0.57 16.20
CA GLY A 92 19.52 -0.44 16.79
C GLY A 92 18.18 -0.62 16.07
N ILE A 93 17.94 0.08 14.95
CA ILE A 93 16.73 -0.07 14.12
C ILE A 93 17.00 -0.88 12.85
N ASN A 94 18.24 -0.87 12.37
CA ASN A 94 18.68 -1.57 11.18
C ASN A 94 20.12 -2.10 11.38
N THR A 95 20.51 -3.06 10.56
CA THR A 95 21.93 -3.40 10.39
C THR A 95 22.68 -2.22 9.77
N PRO A 96 24.03 -2.17 9.85
CA PRO A 96 24.80 -1.07 9.28
C PRO A 96 24.46 -0.79 7.82
N ILE A 97 24.30 0.49 7.46
CA ILE A 97 23.97 0.92 6.10
C ILE A 97 25.26 1.34 5.40
N ALA A 98 25.59 0.69 4.28
CA ALA A 98 26.69 1.10 3.42
C ALA A 98 26.26 2.30 2.56
N LEU A 99 26.84 3.46 2.82
CA LEU A 99 26.56 4.70 2.09
C LEU A 99 27.63 4.98 1.03
N ASP A 100 27.23 5.60 -0.07
CA ASP A 100 28.14 6.15 -1.08
C ASP A 100 28.19 7.69 -1.03
N SER A 101 28.86 8.32 -2.01
CA SER A 101 29.04 9.78 -2.04
C SER A 101 27.83 10.55 -2.59
N ARG A 102 26.82 9.86 -3.13
CA ARG A 102 25.65 10.50 -3.75
C ARG A 102 24.76 11.13 -2.68
N ARG A 103 24.18 12.26 -3.05
CA ARG A 103 23.18 12.98 -2.27
C ARG A 103 22.11 13.48 -3.22
N ALA A 104 20.87 13.48 -2.76
CA ALA A 104 19.75 14.03 -3.51
C ALA A 104 18.83 14.81 -2.58
N SER A 105 18.09 15.77 -3.15
CA SER A 105 16.92 16.34 -2.48
C SER A 105 15.73 15.38 -2.66
N ALA A 106 14.95 15.23 -1.60
CA ALA A 106 13.67 14.55 -1.61
C ALA A 106 12.60 15.46 -0.99
N TRP A 107 11.34 15.23 -1.30
CA TRP A 107 10.23 16.02 -0.80
C TRP A 107 9.17 15.13 -0.17
N ARG A 108 8.74 15.47 1.05
CA ARG A 108 7.66 14.76 1.75
C ARG A 108 6.35 15.53 1.65
N PRO A 109 5.34 14.99 0.97
CA PRO A 109 3.96 15.41 1.15
C PRO A 109 3.49 15.25 2.60
N PRO A 110 2.38 15.90 3.00
CA PRO A 110 1.84 15.78 4.34
C PRO A 110 1.53 14.32 4.70
N ARG A 111 1.84 13.91 5.94
CA ARG A 111 1.67 12.54 6.48
C ARG A 111 2.54 11.45 5.84
N TYR A 112 3.52 11.80 5.01
CA TYR A 112 4.48 10.83 4.49
C TYR A 112 5.54 10.46 5.55
N GLY A 113 5.19 9.54 6.46
CA GLY A 113 6.07 9.13 7.56
C GLY A 113 7.21 8.17 7.17
N ARG A 114 7.07 7.43 6.06
CA ARG A 114 8.12 6.54 5.52
C ARG A 114 8.26 6.61 4.01
N ALA A 115 7.77 7.69 3.42
CA ALA A 115 7.80 7.87 1.97
C ALA A 115 8.29 9.28 1.64
N ALA A 116 8.82 9.45 0.44
CA ALA A 116 9.20 10.74 -0.10
C ALA A 116 9.14 10.70 -1.63
N VAL A 117 9.12 11.87 -2.24
CA VAL A 117 9.14 12.06 -3.68
C VAL A 117 10.56 12.43 -4.10
N LEU A 118 11.08 11.77 -5.13
CA LEU A 118 12.36 12.13 -5.77
C LEU A 118 12.11 12.78 -7.13
N CYS A 119 12.96 13.75 -7.44
CA CYS A 119 12.99 14.45 -8.72
C CYS A 119 14.28 14.13 -9.48
N LEU A 120 14.29 14.47 -10.77
CA LEU A 120 15.52 14.51 -11.54
C LEU A 120 16.52 15.49 -10.90
N PRO A 121 17.84 15.19 -10.93
CA PRO A 121 18.85 16.09 -10.42
C PRO A 121 18.71 17.50 -11.01
N SER A 122 18.75 18.51 -10.13
CA SER A 122 18.65 19.93 -10.49
C SER A 122 17.37 20.30 -11.26
N SER A 123 16.28 19.55 -11.09
CA SER A 123 15.00 19.75 -11.74
C SER A 123 13.84 19.63 -10.74
N ASP A 124 12.70 20.23 -11.07
CA ASP A 124 11.43 20.00 -10.37
C ASP A 124 10.63 18.81 -10.93
N GLN A 125 11.17 18.14 -11.96
CA GLN A 125 10.53 17.03 -12.61
C GLN A 125 10.55 15.79 -11.70
N VAL A 126 9.36 15.38 -11.28
CA VAL A 126 9.17 14.25 -10.38
C VAL A 126 9.39 12.93 -11.12
N LEU A 127 10.19 12.06 -10.51
CA LEU A 127 10.46 10.70 -10.96
C LEU A 127 9.60 9.70 -10.21
N PHE A 128 9.77 9.62 -8.89
CA PHE A 128 9.24 8.52 -8.10
C PHE A 128 8.59 9.04 -6.83
N ASP A 129 7.50 8.39 -6.42
CA ASP A 129 7.11 8.35 -5.02
C ASP A 129 7.70 7.05 -4.46
N ILE A 130 8.50 7.15 -3.39
CA ILE A 130 9.31 6.06 -2.85
C ILE A 130 8.87 5.79 -1.43
N LYS A 131 8.54 4.53 -1.13
CA LYS A 131 8.18 4.04 0.20
C LYS A 131 9.30 3.18 0.77
N GLY A 132 9.58 3.35 2.06
CA GLY A 132 10.70 2.69 2.75
C GLY A 132 11.98 3.53 2.84
N ILE A 133 11.92 4.80 2.42
CA ILE A 133 13.09 5.70 2.37
C ILE A 133 13.58 6.17 3.75
N GLY A 134 12.95 5.74 4.85
CA GLY A 134 13.26 6.22 6.20
C GLY A 134 12.29 7.30 6.70
N VAL A 135 12.51 7.72 7.95
CA VAL A 135 11.70 8.74 8.65
C VAL A 135 12.06 10.18 8.24
N PRO A 136 11.17 11.17 8.49
CA PRO A 136 11.44 12.60 8.28
C PRO A 136 12.74 13.11 8.95
N PRO A 137 13.32 14.22 8.46
CA PRO A 137 14.59 14.76 8.95
C PRO A 137 14.56 15.20 10.43
N ASP A 138 13.39 15.47 10.98
CA ASP A 138 13.15 15.90 12.36
C ASP A 138 12.60 14.78 13.26
N GLU A 139 12.49 13.56 12.74
CA GLU A 139 12.04 12.39 13.48
C GLU A 139 13.18 11.39 13.67
N ALA A 140 13.18 10.72 14.83
CA ALA A 140 14.02 9.54 15.05
C ALA A 140 13.21 8.28 14.73
N PRO A 141 13.77 7.29 14.03
CA PRO A 141 13.08 6.02 13.85
C PRO A 141 12.98 5.30 15.19
N VAL A 142 11.80 4.78 15.50
CA VAL A 142 11.52 4.12 16.80
C VAL A 142 11.02 2.70 16.55
N LEU A 143 11.22 1.84 17.54
CA LEU A 143 10.65 0.50 17.58
C LEU A 143 9.66 0.39 18.76
N PRO A 144 8.61 -0.44 18.65
CA PRO A 144 8.20 -1.21 17.48
C PRO A 144 7.43 -0.38 16.44
N HIS A 145 7.19 0.90 16.71
CA HIS A 145 6.35 1.78 15.88
C HIS A 145 7.20 2.78 15.11
N SER A 146 6.93 2.95 13.81
CA SER A 146 7.54 3.98 12.97
C SER A 146 9.06 3.82 12.79
N ASN A 147 9.51 2.64 12.34
CA ASN A 147 10.92 2.39 12.04
C ASN A 147 11.41 3.00 10.71
N GLY A 148 10.54 3.69 9.96
CA GLY A 148 10.87 4.36 8.69
C GLY A 148 11.11 3.43 7.49
N LEU A 149 11.25 2.13 7.71
CA LEU A 149 11.66 1.17 6.70
C LEU A 149 10.45 0.43 6.11
N LEU A 150 10.66 -0.15 4.93
CA LEU A 150 9.77 -1.12 4.31
C LEU A 150 10.55 -2.43 4.16
N THR A 151 9.93 -3.54 4.51
CA THR A 151 10.56 -4.87 4.42
C THR A 151 10.28 -5.50 3.07
N LEU A 152 11.12 -6.45 2.66
CA LEU A 152 10.91 -7.22 1.43
C LEU A 152 9.54 -7.93 1.42
N ALA A 153 9.14 -8.52 2.54
CA ALA A 153 7.84 -9.20 2.64
C ALA A 153 6.67 -8.21 2.46
N GLU A 154 6.73 -7.02 3.07
CA GLU A 154 5.72 -5.97 2.87
C GLU A 154 5.68 -5.48 1.41
N ALA A 155 6.83 -5.23 0.79
CA ALA A 155 6.90 -4.74 -0.59
C ALA A 155 6.40 -5.77 -1.60
N MET A 156 6.78 -7.03 -1.45
CA MET A 156 6.31 -8.11 -2.33
C MET A 156 4.82 -8.39 -2.13
N HIS A 157 4.31 -8.25 -0.91
CA HIS A 157 2.86 -8.29 -0.66
C HIS A 157 2.14 -7.15 -1.37
N GLU A 158 2.70 -5.93 -1.36
CA GLU A 158 2.14 -4.77 -2.04
C GLU A 158 2.10 -4.97 -3.57
N VAL A 159 3.19 -5.48 -4.17
CA VAL A 159 3.24 -5.86 -5.59
C VAL A 159 2.24 -6.97 -5.92
N LEU A 160 2.16 -8.02 -5.11
CA LEU A 160 1.20 -9.11 -5.30
C LEU A 160 -0.24 -8.59 -5.28
N MET A 161 -0.59 -7.81 -4.26
CA MET A 161 -1.95 -7.28 -4.09
C MET A 161 -2.34 -6.30 -5.19
N GLU A 162 -1.41 -5.45 -5.65
CA GLU A 162 -1.62 -4.58 -6.81
C GLU A 162 -2.12 -5.38 -8.02
N HIS A 163 -1.43 -6.45 -8.38
CA HIS A 163 -1.76 -7.26 -9.55
C HIS A 163 -3.05 -8.07 -9.37
N LEU A 164 -3.31 -8.59 -8.16
CA LEU A 164 -4.56 -9.31 -7.87
C LEU A 164 -5.77 -8.38 -7.92
N VAL A 165 -5.64 -7.16 -7.40
CA VAL A 165 -6.66 -6.11 -7.51
C VAL A 165 -6.91 -5.77 -8.96
N LEU A 166 -5.85 -5.55 -9.77
CA LEU A 166 -6.01 -5.26 -11.19
C LEU A 166 -6.75 -6.37 -11.92
N ALA A 167 -6.40 -7.63 -11.67
CA ALA A 167 -7.05 -8.78 -12.28
C ALA A 167 -8.53 -8.86 -11.89
N ALA A 168 -8.84 -8.71 -10.60
CA ALA A 168 -10.21 -8.74 -10.08
C ALA A 168 -11.08 -7.62 -10.66
N MET A 169 -10.57 -6.37 -10.69
CA MET A 169 -11.34 -5.24 -11.20
C MET A 169 -11.49 -5.28 -12.73
N THR A 170 -10.47 -5.78 -13.44
CA THR A 170 -10.54 -6.03 -14.89
C THR A 170 -11.62 -7.07 -15.21
N HIS A 171 -11.63 -8.20 -14.49
CA HIS A 171 -12.66 -9.22 -14.61
C HIS A 171 -14.06 -8.64 -14.30
N ALA A 172 -14.16 -7.82 -13.26
CA ALA A 172 -15.40 -7.15 -12.87
C ALA A 172 -15.87 -6.08 -13.88
N LYS A 173 -14.99 -5.63 -14.79
CA LYS A 173 -15.18 -4.44 -15.65
C LYS A 173 -15.48 -3.18 -14.86
N GLU A 174 -14.84 -3.04 -13.71
CA GLU A 174 -14.99 -1.88 -12.82
C GLU A 174 -13.89 -0.86 -13.10
N ALA A 175 -14.20 0.43 -13.02
CA ALA A 175 -13.22 1.52 -13.18
C ALA A 175 -12.47 1.82 -11.88
N ILE A 176 -12.11 0.76 -11.14
CA ILE A 176 -11.24 0.81 -9.96
C ILE A 176 -9.90 0.24 -10.37
N THR A 177 -8.86 1.05 -10.34
CA THR A 177 -7.53 0.67 -10.85
C THR A 177 -6.47 0.87 -9.80
N PRO A 178 -5.47 -0.02 -9.67
CA PRO A 178 -4.37 0.23 -8.76
C PRO A 178 -3.38 1.24 -9.36
N LEU A 179 -2.71 2.01 -8.49
CA LEU A 179 -1.56 2.82 -8.83
C LEU A 179 -0.34 1.90 -9.07
N PRO A 180 0.32 1.95 -10.24
CA PRO A 180 1.41 1.02 -10.53
C PRO A 180 2.65 1.19 -9.67
N THR A 181 3.22 0.05 -9.26
CA THR A 181 4.58 -0.06 -8.74
C THR A 181 5.55 -0.21 -9.90
N TYR A 182 6.55 0.67 -9.94
CA TYR A 182 7.62 0.60 -10.93
C TYR A 182 8.69 -0.40 -10.56
N ALA A 183 9.12 -0.44 -9.30
CA ALA A 183 10.23 -1.30 -8.91
C ALA A 183 10.29 -1.54 -7.40
N VAL A 184 11.02 -2.59 -7.02
CA VAL A 184 11.47 -2.84 -5.66
C VAL A 184 12.99 -2.99 -5.64
N ILE A 185 13.65 -2.22 -4.78
CA ILE A 185 15.11 -2.17 -4.64
C ILE A 185 15.49 -2.69 -3.25
N ASP A 186 16.31 -3.74 -3.20
CA ASP A 186 17.00 -4.16 -1.97
C ASP A 186 18.08 -3.15 -1.65
N LEU A 187 18.11 -2.67 -0.40
CA LEU A 187 19.08 -1.68 0.05
C LEU A 187 20.38 -2.30 0.58
N GLY A 188 20.49 -3.63 0.62
CA GLY A 188 21.69 -4.33 1.09
C GLY A 188 21.84 -4.38 2.62
N PHE A 189 20.87 -3.85 3.37
CA PHE A 189 20.80 -3.94 4.83
C PHE A 189 19.44 -4.49 5.28
N ASP A 190 19.31 -4.79 6.58
CA ASP A 190 18.11 -5.38 7.15
C ASP A 190 17.47 -4.47 8.21
N ALA A 191 16.15 -4.45 8.23
CA ALA A 191 15.36 -3.89 9.31
C ALA A 191 15.37 -4.83 10.53
N LEU A 192 15.54 -4.24 11.72
CA LEU A 192 15.48 -4.95 13.00
C LEU A 192 14.11 -4.78 13.63
N TRP A 193 13.80 -5.68 14.57
CA TRP A 193 12.52 -5.72 15.26
C TRP A 193 12.70 -5.73 16.77
N HIS A 194 11.76 -5.10 17.47
CA HIS A 194 11.80 -5.01 18.93
C HIS A 194 11.56 -6.35 19.62
N ASP A 195 10.74 -7.20 19.01
CA ASP A 195 10.26 -8.47 19.58
C ASP A 195 11.23 -9.64 19.37
N GLY A 196 12.43 -9.37 18.83
CA GLY A 196 13.47 -10.37 18.62
C GLY A 196 13.21 -11.31 17.45
N ARG A 197 12.20 -11.06 16.61
CA ARG A 197 12.04 -11.81 15.35
C ARG A 197 13.22 -11.53 14.41
N ALA A 198 13.48 -12.46 13.49
CA ALA A 198 14.58 -12.37 12.56
C ALA A 198 14.54 -11.05 11.76
N SER A 199 15.71 -10.47 11.51
CA SER A 199 15.83 -9.27 10.69
C SER A 199 15.30 -9.55 9.28
N GLU A 200 14.70 -8.54 8.66
CA GLU A 200 14.12 -8.65 7.33
C GLU A 200 14.82 -7.67 6.38
N PRO A 201 15.10 -8.04 5.11
CA PRO A 201 15.70 -7.13 4.15
C PRO A 201 14.93 -5.82 4.04
N ALA A 202 15.63 -4.69 4.20
CA ALA A 202 15.08 -3.37 3.98
C ALA A 202 15.09 -3.06 2.49
N VAL A 203 13.97 -2.57 1.99
CA VAL A 203 13.77 -2.30 0.56
C VAL A 203 13.11 -0.94 0.34
N LEU A 204 13.25 -0.43 -0.87
CA LEU A 204 12.44 0.66 -1.40
C LEU A 204 11.39 0.09 -2.33
N LEU A 205 10.16 0.60 -2.24
CA LEU A 205 9.11 0.39 -3.24
C LEU A 205 8.91 1.71 -3.99
N LEU A 206 9.19 1.69 -5.29
CA LEU A 206 9.04 2.83 -6.18
C LEU A 206 7.69 2.73 -6.86
N ARG A 207 6.85 3.74 -6.72
CA ARG A 207 5.53 3.82 -7.36
C ARG A 207 5.40 5.04 -8.25
N ARG A 208 4.42 5.01 -9.13
CA ARG A 208 4.03 6.18 -9.92
C ARG A 208 3.72 7.36 -8.99
N PRO A 209 4.31 8.55 -9.21
CA PRO A 209 3.99 9.75 -8.42
C PRO A 209 2.54 10.17 -8.57
N CYS A 210 1.88 10.48 -7.46
CA CYS A 210 0.48 10.89 -7.43
C CYS A 210 0.20 11.89 -6.30
N THR A 211 -0.84 12.71 -6.46
CA THR A 211 -1.45 13.45 -5.35
C THR A 211 -2.43 12.57 -4.59
N ARG A 212 -2.97 13.07 -3.47
CA ARG A 212 -4.02 12.38 -2.71
C ARG A 212 -5.18 13.34 -2.43
N PRO A 213 -6.42 12.85 -2.29
CA PRO A 213 -7.53 13.67 -1.80
C PRO A 213 -7.24 14.25 -0.41
N ARG A 214 -7.67 15.50 -0.18
CA ARG A 214 -7.37 16.27 1.04
C ARG A 214 -7.70 15.53 2.34
N CYS A 215 -8.80 14.79 2.37
CA CYS A 215 -9.22 14.00 3.54
C CYS A 215 -8.27 12.84 3.91
N GLN A 216 -7.37 12.42 3.02
CA GLN A 216 -6.43 11.33 3.28
C GLN A 216 -5.07 11.83 3.80
N TRP A 217 -4.68 13.07 3.50
CA TRP A 217 -3.43 13.67 3.99
C TRP A 217 -3.63 14.81 5.02
N GLN A 218 -4.86 15.26 5.25
CA GLN A 218 -5.22 16.21 6.30
C GLN A 218 -6.50 15.75 7.03
N ARG A 219 -6.68 16.17 8.29
CA ARG A 219 -7.99 16.09 8.96
C ARG A 219 -8.97 17.01 8.25
N TYR A 220 -9.67 16.48 7.26
CA TYR A 220 -10.59 17.22 6.42
C TYR A 220 -11.84 16.40 6.15
N TRP A 221 -12.97 17.07 5.97
CA TRP A 221 -14.26 16.43 5.72
C TRP A 221 -14.20 15.62 4.42
N GLN A 222 -14.50 14.33 4.51
CA GLN A 222 -14.50 13.39 3.37
C GLN A 222 -15.80 13.48 2.56
N GLY A 223 -16.92 13.68 3.26
CA GLY A 223 -18.25 13.70 2.66
C GLY A 223 -18.84 12.32 2.38
N ALA A 224 -20.17 12.28 2.32
CA ALA A 224 -20.94 11.06 2.15
C ALA A 224 -20.73 10.41 0.78
N GLU A 225 -20.52 11.22 -0.26
CA GLU A 225 -20.28 10.76 -1.62
C GLU A 225 -18.98 9.92 -1.71
N LEU A 226 -17.85 10.48 -1.29
CA LEU A 226 -16.58 9.78 -1.29
C LEU A 226 -16.57 8.59 -0.32
N ALA A 227 -17.18 8.74 0.86
CA ALA A 227 -17.35 7.60 1.78
C ALA A 227 -18.15 6.46 1.15
N GLY A 228 -19.18 6.78 0.37
CA GLY A 228 -19.97 5.83 -0.40
C GLY A 228 -19.15 5.14 -1.48
N ALA A 229 -18.36 5.89 -2.24
CA ALA A 229 -17.46 5.35 -3.25
C ALA A 229 -16.42 4.38 -2.65
N LEU A 230 -15.79 4.75 -1.52
CA LEU A 230 -14.82 3.88 -0.82
C LEU A 230 -15.49 2.61 -0.28
N MET A 231 -16.70 2.72 0.29
CA MET A 231 -17.50 1.57 0.72
C MET A 231 -17.81 0.64 -0.46
N GLN A 232 -18.23 1.20 -1.60
CA GLN A 232 -18.47 0.41 -2.81
C GLN A 232 -17.20 -0.31 -3.26
N ALA A 233 -16.06 0.38 -3.30
CA ALA A 233 -14.78 -0.24 -3.66
C ALA A 233 -14.41 -1.42 -2.75
N GLU A 234 -14.56 -1.25 -1.42
CA GLU A 234 -14.37 -2.34 -0.46
C GLU A 234 -15.31 -3.52 -0.74
N LEU A 235 -16.60 -3.27 -1.00
CA LEU A 235 -17.56 -4.33 -1.32
C LEU A 235 -17.22 -5.05 -2.64
N ARG A 236 -16.73 -4.33 -3.65
CA ARG A 236 -16.23 -4.95 -4.91
C ARG A 236 -15.04 -5.85 -4.65
N LEU A 237 -14.08 -5.42 -3.83
CA LEU A 237 -12.92 -6.23 -3.43
C LEU A 237 -13.36 -7.50 -2.68
N ARG A 238 -14.33 -7.38 -1.78
CA ARG A 238 -14.84 -8.49 -0.97
C ARG A 238 -15.45 -9.60 -1.79
N ARG A 239 -16.08 -9.30 -2.93
CA ARG A 239 -16.56 -10.32 -3.87
C ARG A 239 -15.46 -11.30 -4.27
N TYR A 240 -14.22 -10.83 -4.37
CA TYR A 240 -13.05 -11.62 -4.74
C TYR A 240 -12.27 -12.15 -3.53
N GLY A 241 -12.83 -12.04 -2.31
CA GLY A 241 -12.12 -12.46 -1.10
C GLY A 241 -10.97 -11.54 -0.70
N LEU A 242 -10.93 -10.30 -1.23
CA LEU A 242 -9.94 -9.28 -0.87
C LEU A 242 -10.58 -8.22 0.03
N THR A 243 -9.80 -7.62 0.93
CA THR A 243 -10.27 -6.53 1.80
C THR A 243 -9.14 -5.57 2.14
N ALA A 244 -9.43 -4.27 2.13
CA ALA A 244 -8.54 -3.25 2.70
C ALA A 244 -8.76 -3.05 4.21
N SER A 245 -9.91 -3.53 4.72
CA SER A 245 -10.53 -3.05 5.96
C SER A 245 -10.35 -4.01 7.14
N SER A 246 -10.17 -5.31 6.89
CA SER A 246 -10.04 -6.32 7.96
C SER A 246 -8.63 -6.42 8.57
N CYS A 247 -7.85 -5.35 8.51
CA CYS A 247 -6.43 -5.34 8.87
C CYS A 247 -6.12 -4.77 10.27
N GLY A 248 -7.14 -4.30 11.00
CA GLY A 248 -7.00 -3.73 12.33
C GLY A 248 -6.56 -2.25 12.37
N ALA A 249 -6.24 -1.64 11.22
CA ALA A 249 -5.81 -0.23 11.18
C ALA A 249 -6.89 0.73 11.75
N VAL A 250 -8.14 0.46 11.41
CA VAL A 250 -9.31 1.15 11.94
C VAL A 250 -10.32 0.08 12.37
N ARG A 251 -10.25 -0.33 13.63
CA ARG A 251 -11.20 -1.29 14.21
C ARG A 251 -11.77 -0.75 15.50
N PHE A 252 -13.08 -0.85 15.64
CA PHE A 252 -13.81 -0.47 16.84
C PHE A 252 -14.51 -1.68 17.44
N HIS A 253 -14.45 -1.76 18.77
CA HIS A 253 -15.20 -2.72 19.55
C HIS A 253 -16.34 -1.97 20.25
N VAL A 254 -17.56 -2.44 20.04
CA VAL A 254 -18.76 -1.82 20.62
C VAL A 254 -19.49 -2.86 21.47
N SER A 255 -19.74 -2.55 22.74
CA SER A 255 -20.35 -3.48 23.69
C SER A 255 -21.23 -2.74 24.70
N ARG A 256 -21.97 -3.49 25.53
CA ARG A 256 -22.56 -2.96 26.76
C ARG A 256 -21.80 -3.47 27.97
N GLU A 257 -21.39 -2.55 28.84
CA GLU A 257 -20.80 -2.87 30.15
C GLU A 257 -21.61 -2.16 31.23
N ASN A 258 -22.13 -2.92 32.21
CA ASN A 258 -22.99 -2.40 33.27
C ASN A 258 -24.18 -1.56 32.75
N GLY A 259 -24.79 -2.03 31.64
CA GLY A 259 -25.91 -1.37 30.97
C GLY A 259 -25.53 -0.15 30.11
N LYS A 260 -24.28 0.30 30.12
CA LYS A 260 -23.82 1.48 29.36
C LYS A 260 -23.10 1.06 28.07
N LEU A 261 -23.31 1.82 27.01
CA LEU A 261 -22.56 1.66 25.76
C LEU A 261 -21.07 1.93 26.00
N GLN A 262 -20.22 1.02 25.53
CA GLN A 262 -18.78 1.18 25.47
C GLN A 262 -18.33 1.10 24.01
N VAL A 263 -17.45 2.03 23.63
CA VAL A 263 -16.81 2.06 22.32
C VAL A 263 -15.30 2.10 22.57
N GLN A 264 -14.57 1.13 22.03
CA GLN A 264 -13.14 0.99 22.26
C GLN A 264 -12.37 0.87 20.94
N ARG A 265 -11.16 1.43 20.92
CA ARG A 265 -10.16 1.24 19.86
C ARG A 265 -8.78 1.26 20.49
N ASP A 266 -7.91 0.32 20.11
CA ASP A 266 -6.53 0.22 20.60
C ASP A 266 -6.43 0.25 22.15
N GLY A 267 -7.39 -0.37 22.83
CA GLY A 267 -7.48 -0.41 24.30
C GLY A 267 -8.02 0.88 24.95
N ALA A 268 -8.30 1.93 24.18
CA ALA A 268 -8.83 3.20 24.68
C ALA A 268 -10.34 3.31 24.46
N THR A 269 -11.07 3.80 25.48
CA THR A 269 -12.49 4.14 25.37
C THR A 269 -12.67 5.47 24.64
N LEU A 270 -13.52 5.46 23.61
CA LEU A 270 -13.85 6.63 22.81
C LEU A 270 -15.14 7.29 23.30
N LYS A 271 -15.16 8.63 23.29
CA LYS A 271 -16.37 9.41 23.51
C LYS A 271 -17.04 9.67 22.17
N VAL A 272 -18.28 9.22 22.02
CA VAL A 272 -19.10 9.46 20.83
C VAL A 272 -20.27 10.38 21.16
N ASN A 273 -20.76 11.13 20.17
CA ASN A 273 -21.89 12.03 20.35
C ASN A 273 -23.22 11.25 20.50
N ASN A 274 -24.27 11.94 20.96
CA ASN A 274 -25.57 11.32 21.21
C ASN A 274 -26.22 10.66 19.97
N GLN A 275 -25.99 11.20 18.78
CA GLN A 275 -26.53 10.63 17.54
C GLN A 275 -25.86 9.29 17.22
N VAL A 276 -24.52 9.25 17.34
CA VAL A 276 -23.73 8.03 17.16
C VAL A 276 -24.06 7.01 18.25
N THR A 277 -24.20 7.43 19.52
CA THR A 277 -24.65 6.57 20.62
C THR A 277 -25.96 5.86 20.28
N LYS A 278 -26.99 6.60 19.86
CA LYS A 278 -28.29 6.02 19.49
C LYS A 278 -28.17 5.00 18.36
N ARG A 279 -27.35 5.31 17.34
CA ARG A 279 -27.11 4.40 16.22
C ARG A 279 -26.42 3.11 16.66
N LEU A 280 -25.36 3.22 17.47
CA LEU A 280 -24.62 2.07 17.98
C LEU A 280 -25.47 1.22 18.92
N GLU A 281 -26.32 1.83 19.76
CA GLU A 281 -27.29 1.09 20.57
C GLU A 281 -28.31 0.33 19.72
N GLN A 282 -28.78 0.91 18.62
CA GLN A 282 -29.66 0.23 17.66
C GLN A 282 -28.94 -0.94 16.97
N MET A 283 -27.69 -0.75 16.55
CA MET A 283 -26.89 -1.83 15.96
C MET A 283 -26.67 -2.98 16.94
N LEU A 284 -26.37 -2.67 18.21
CA LEU A 284 -26.27 -3.68 19.27
C LEU A 284 -27.59 -4.41 19.47
N ALA A 285 -28.71 -3.69 19.51
CA ALA A 285 -30.04 -4.30 19.66
C ALA A 285 -30.36 -5.26 18.50
N ASN A 286 -30.06 -4.85 17.26
CA ASN A 286 -30.21 -5.70 16.08
C ASN A 286 -29.31 -6.95 16.15
N ASN A 287 -28.12 -6.82 16.75
CA ASN A 287 -27.22 -7.94 17.04
C ASN A 287 -27.52 -8.66 18.38
N GLN A 288 -28.78 -8.60 18.86
CA GLN A 288 -29.23 -9.29 20.07
C GLN A 288 -28.41 -8.93 21.33
N GLY A 289 -27.87 -7.72 21.38
CA GLY A 289 -27.01 -7.23 22.45
C GLY A 289 -25.59 -7.79 22.47
N LYS A 290 -25.21 -8.66 21.52
CA LYS A 290 -23.86 -9.21 21.43
C LYS A 290 -22.86 -8.12 20.99
N PRO A 291 -21.61 -8.14 21.48
CA PRO A 291 -20.59 -7.19 21.06
C PRO A 291 -20.42 -7.13 19.54
N LEU A 292 -20.17 -5.93 19.03
CA LEU A 292 -19.91 -5.65 17.62
C LEU A 292 -18.43 -5.40 17.41
N VAL A 293 -17.94 -5.90 16.28
CA VAL A 293 -16.70 -5.43 15.68
C VAL A 293 -17.06 -4.62 14.44
N ILE A 294 -16.50 -3.42 14.35
CA ILE A 294 -16.71 -2.49 13.23
C ILE A 294 -15.35 -2.20 12.61
N ASP A 295 -15.18 -2.63 11.36
CA ASP A 295 -14.00 -2.37 10.55
C ASP A 295 -14.19 -1.11 9.70
N GLY A 296 -13.25 -0.17 9.83
CA GLY A 296 -13.20 1.04 9.02
C GLY A 296 -12.69 0.75 7.62
N VAL A 297 -13.37 1.31 6.61
CA VAL A 297 -12.97 1.21 5.21
C VAL A 297 -11.64 1.90 4.99
N ASN A 298 -10.60 1.15 4.66
CA ASN A 298 -9.23 1.68 4.57
C ASN A 298 -8.66 1.67 3.14
N VAL A 299 -9.51 1.91 2.14
CA VAL A 299 -9.10 2.09 0.74
C VAL A 299 -8.40 3.45 0.59
N GLN A 300 -7.13 3.45 0.22
CA GLN A 300 -6.35 4.68 -0.03
C GLN A 300 -6.42 5.03 -1.51
N LEU A 301 -6.55 6.32 -1.80
CA LEU A 301 -6.73 6.86 -3.15
C LEU A 301 -5.47 7.56 -3.65
N ALA A 302 -5.26 7.49 -4.96
CA ALA A 302 -4.27 8.23 -5.71
C ALA A 302 -4.98 9.16 -6.70
N GLY A 303 -4.56 10.42 -6.77
CA GLY A 303 -5.07 11.41 -7.72
C GLY A 303 -6.55 11.76 -7.52
N GLU A 304 -7.19 12.13 -8.62
CA GLU A 304 -8.61 12.46 -8.67
C GLU A 304 -9.50 11.20 -8.60
N SER A 305 -10.68 11.36 -8.03
CA SER A 305 -11.65 10.29 -7.84
C SER A 305 -13.06 10.79 -8.17
N SER A 306 -13.88 9.91 -8.74
CA SER A 306 -15.30 10.16 -9.00
C SER A 306 -16.16 9.09 -8.37
N ALA A 307 -17.29 9.47 -7.77
CA ALA A 307 -18.29 8.53 -7.25
C ALA A 307 -19.36 8.18 -8.29
N GLU A 308 -19.69 9.10 -9.20
CA GLU A 308 -20.73 8.92 -10.22
C GLU A 308 -20.27 9.49 -11.59
N PRO A 309 -19.80 8.65 -12.53
CA PRO A 309 -19.58 7.21 -12.39
C PRO A 309 -18.45 6.89 -11.40
N LEU A 310 -18.47 5.69 -10.81
CA LEU A 310 -17.43 5.24 -9.89
C LEU A 310 -16.12 5.06 -10.66
N GLN A 311 -15.14 5.92 -10.40
CA GLN A 311 -13.81 5.86 -10.97
C GLN A 311 -12.79 6.18 -9.90
N LEU A 312 -11.99 5.19 -9.53
CA LEU A 312 -11.00 5.30 -8.46
C LEU A 312 -9.65 4.78 -8.92
N GLN A 313 -8.59 5.49 -8.55
CA GLN A 313 -7.24 4.92 -8.52
C GLN A 313 -6.85 4.66 -7.06
N ILE A 314 -6.47 3.43 -6.73
CA ILE A 314 -6.22 2.99 -5.35
C ILE A 314 -4.76 2.59 -5.12
N MET A 315 -4.27 2.73 -3.89
CA MET A 315 -2.85 2.51 -3.56
C MET A 315 -2.67 1.98 -2.13
N ASP A 316 -1.41 1.80 -1.70
CA ASP A 316 -1.01 1.39 -0.34
C ASP A 316 -1.56 0.01 0.07
N PHE A 317 -1.24 -1.02 -0.70
CA PHE A 317 -1.77 -2.38 -0.50
C PHE A 317 -1.16 -3.19 0.65
N GLY A 318 -0.16 -2.65 1.36
CA GLY A 318 0.54 -3.36 2.46
C GLY A 318 -0.36 -3.87 3.60
N ARG A 319 -1.62 -3.41 3.70
CA ARG A 319 -2.60 -3.89 4.68
C ARG A 319 -3.73 -4.72 4.08
N TYR A 320 -3.78 -4.89 2.77
CA TYR A 320 -4.80 -5.70 2.10
C TYR A 320 -4.62 -7.17 2.47
N ARG A 321 -5.72 -7.91 2.58
CA ARG A 321 -5.68 -9.33 2.97
C ARG A 321 -6.70 -10.15 2.21
N PHE A 322 -6.44 -11.45 2.22
CA PHE A 322 -7.38 -12.49 1.82
C PHE A 322 -8.34 -12.81 2.97
N ALA A 323 -9.59 -13.09 2.65
CA ALA A 323 -10.54 -13.64 3.60
C ALA A 323 -11.62 -14.46 2.87
N GLU A 324 -11.92 -15.64 3.39
CA GLU A 324 -12.99 -16.49 2.86
C GLU A 324 -14.39 -16.02 3.29
N ARG A 325 -14.45 -15.17 4.32
CA ARG A 325 -15.70 -14.69 4.91
C ARG A 325 -15.47 -13.37 5.63
N PHE A 326 -16.50 -12.52 5.64
CA PHE A 326 -16.51 -11.27 6.38
C PHE A 326 -17.68 -11.22 7.36
N ASP A 327 -17.40 -11.12 8.66
CA ASP A 327 -18.43 -11.14 9.71
C ASP A 327 -18.55 -9.82 10.49
N HIS A 328 -17.73 -8.82 10.16
CA HIS A 328 -17.71 -7.54 10.87
C HIS A 328 -18.54 -6.48 10.18
N HIS A 329 -19.07 -5.53 10.95
CA HIS A 329 -19.70 -4.36 10.35
C HIS A 329 -18.65 -3.53 9.59
N LEU A 330 -19.05 -2.89 8.51
CA LEU A 330 -18.24 -1.91 7.81
C LEU A 330 -18.61 -0.49 8.23
N TYR A 331 -17.62 0.38 8.26
CA TYR A 331 -17.76 1.80 8.52
C TYR A 331 -16.93 2.64 7.54
N ALA A 332 -17.56 3.53 6.77
CA ALA A 332 -16.87 4.55 6.00
C ALA A 332 -17.17 5.93 6.62
N TRP A 333 -16.13 6.60 7.11
CA TRP A 333 -16.29 7.91 7.77
C TRP A 333 -16.62 9.01 6.77
N ILE A 334 -17.36 10.03 7.21
CA ILE A 334 -17.65 11.22 6.39
C ILE A 334 -16.95 12.47 6.92
N ASP A 335 -16.55 12.47 8.19
CA ASP A 335 -15.98 13.61 8.88
C ASP A 335 -14.44 13.64 8.81
N ALA A 336 -13.86 14.72 9.32
CA ALA A 336 -12.41 14.89 9.43
C ALA A 336 -11.73 13.94 10.43
N ASP A 337 -12.50 13.39 11.38
CA ASP A 337 -12.01 12.45 12.38
C ASP A 337 -12.81 11.14 12.30
N TYR A 338 -12.14 10.09 11.82
CA TYR A 338 -12.71 8.75 11.71
C TYR A 338 -13.09 8.15 13.07
N GLN A 339 -12.53 8.65 14.18
CA GLN A 339 -12.85 8.14 15.53
C GLN A 339 -14.21 8.59 16.03
N ASN A 340 -14.79 9.63 15.41
CA ASN A 340 -16.13 10.10 15.77
C ASN A 340 -17.23 9.12 15.39
N LEU A 341 -16.93 8.11 14.57
CA LEU A 341 -17.91 7.11 14.13
C LEU A 341 -19.13 7.75 13.44
N ASN A 342 -18.96 8.95 12.87
CA ASN A 342 -19.96 9.56 12.01
C ASN A 342 -19.71 9.14 10.56
N GLY A 343 -20.70 8.51 9.92
CA GLY A 343 -20.58 8.06 8.54
C GLY A 343 -21.55 6.96 8.14
N LEU A 344 -21.15 6.24 7.09
CA LEU A 344 -21.91 5.16 6.48
C LEU A 344 -21.56 3.84 7.17
N TYR A 345 -22.56 3.00 7.40
CA TYR A 345 -22.38 1.70 8.02
C TYR A 345 -23.06 0.64 7.20
N MET A 346 -22.47 -0.55 7.18
CA MET A 346 -23.09 -1.73 6.59
C MET A 346 -22.95 -2.93 7.53
N ALA A 347 -24.08 -3.53 7.88
CA ALA A 347 -24.12 -4.72 8.72
C ALA A 347 -23.92 -5.99 7.87
N PRO A 348 -23.33 -7.06 8.43
CA PRO A 348 -23.10 -8.32 7.70
C PRO A 348 -24.35 -8.98 7.12
N ASP A 349 -25.52 -8.72 7.69
CA ASP A 349 -26.83 -9.21 7.27
C ASP A 349 -27.55 -8.27 6.29
N HIS A 350 -26.98 -7.11 5.98
CA HIS A 350 -27.52 -6.18 5.01
C HIS A 350 -27.48 -6.76 3.59
N LEU A 351 -28.53 -6.57 2.79
CA LEU A 351 -28.66 -7.17 1.44
C LEU A 351 -27.52 -6.79 0.48
N GLN A 352 -26.92 -5.62 0.66
CA GLN A 352 -25.79 -5.14 -0.15
C GLN A 352 -24.42 -5.53 0.43
N TYR A 353 -24.38 -6.20 1.58
CA TYR A 353 -23.14 -6.66 2.17
C TYR A 353 -22.63 -7.86 1.37
N ILE A 354 -21.43 -7.73 0.80
CA ILE A 354 -20.88 -8.72 -0.12
C ILE A 354 -19.99 -9.70 0.64
N GLN A 355 -20.31 -10.99 0.52
CA GLN A 355 -19.42 -12.11 0.84
C GLN A 355 -18.60 -12.50 -0.39
N PRO A 356 -17.43 -13.15 -0.22
CA PRO A 356 -16.68 -13.70 -1.34
C PRO A 356 -17.54 -14.65 -2.16
N ASP A 357 -17.52 -14.47 -3.48
CA ASP A 357 -18.14 -15.39 -4.42
C ASP A 357 -17.27 -16.65 -4.50
N PRO A 358 -17.79 -17.84 -4.12
CA PRO A 358 -16.98 -19.07 -4.10
C PRO A 358 -16.34 -19.44 -5.44
N LEU A 359 -16.89 -18.94 -6.55
CA LEU A 359 -16.38 -19.19 -7.90
C LEU A 359 -15.31 -18.19 -8.33
N LEU A 360 -15.24 -17.01 -7.71
CA LEU A 360 -14.31 -15.94 -8.08
C LEU A 360 -13.28 -15.64 -6.99
N SER A 361 -13.50 -16.14 -5.78
CA SER A 361 -12.71 -15.79 -4.60
C SER A 361 -11.25 -16.20 -4.75
N LEU A 362 -10.36 -15.24 -4.48
CA LEU A 362 -8.92 -15.41 -4.45
C LEU A 362 -8.43 -15.84 -3.06
N ALA A 363 -9.34 -15.95 -2.07
CA ALA A 363 -8.97 -16.12 -0.67
C ALA A 363 -8.13 -17.38 -0.40
N LYS A 364 -8.39 -18.45 -1.15
CA LYS A 364 -7.67 -19.74 -1.04
C LYS A 364 -6.26 -19.71 -1.63
N ALA A 365 -5.86 -18.61 -2.27
CA ALA A 365 -4.50 -18.47 -2.80
C ALA A 365 -3.44 -18.66 -1.70
N VAL A 366 -3.72 -18.25 -0.47
CA VAL A 366 -2.77 -18.37 0.66
C VAL A 366 -2.52 -19.82 1.09
N GLU A 367 -3.41 -20.75 0.73
CA GLU A 367 -3.27 -22.18 0.98
C GLU A 367 -2.53 -22.90 -0.16
N GLY A 368 -2.30 -22.18 -1.26
CA GLY A 368 -1.69 -22.70 -2.48
C GLY A 368 -0.20 -22.98 -2.31
N THR A 369 0.28 -23.99 -3.06
CA THR A 369 1.70 -24.36 -3.06
C THR A 369 2.60 -23.25 -3.59
N ALA A 370 2.13 -22.44 -4.55
CA ALA A 370 2.91 -21.34 -5.09
C ALA A 370 3.06 -20.20 -4.07
N PHE A 371 2.00 -19.91 -3.30
CA PHE A 371 2.07 -18.93 -2.22
C PHE A 371 3.00 -19.40 -1.09
N ALA A 372 2.93 -20.67 -0.71
CA ALA A 372 3.86 -21.24 0.26
C ALA A 372 5.32 -21.16 -0.21
N ALA A 373 5.58 -21.42 -1.51
CA ALA A 373 6.90 -21.27 -2.10
C ALA A 373 7.38 -19.81 -2.08
N LEU A 374 6.53 -18.85 -2.43
CA LEU A 374 6.85 -17.41 -2.32
C LEU A 374 7.22 -17.03 -0.88
N GLN A 375 6.43 -17.47 0.11
CA GLN A 375 6.72 -17.21 1.52
C GLN A 375 8.06 -17.81 1.96
N GLN A 376 8.42 -18.99 1.44
CA GLN A 376 9.72 -19.59 1.71
C GLN A 376 10.86 -18.80 1.08
N GLN A 377 10.71 -18.35 -0.18
CA GLN A 377 11.71 -17.53 -0.86
C GLN A 377 11.95 -16.20 -0.14
N LEU A 378 10.89 -15.55 0.34
CA LEU A 378 11.01 -14.32 1.14
C LEU A 378 11.78 -14.53 2.44
N ARG A 379 11.55 -15.66 3.14
CA ARG A 379 12.27 -16.00 4.38
C ARG A 379 13.74 -16.32 4.13
N ASP A 380 14.04 -17.03 3.05
CA ASP A 380 15.39 -17.52 2.74
C ASP A 380 16.21 -16.52 1.92
N PHE A 381 15.64 -15.35 1.59
CA PHE A 381 16.20 -14.41 0.61
C PHE A 381 17.68 -14.06 0.85
N ARG A 382 18.09 -13.81 2.10
CA ARG A 382 19.49 -13.53 2.47
C ARG A 382 20.39 -14.77 2.44
N GLN A 383 19.84 -15.97 2.62
CA GLN A 383 20.60 -17.23 2.67
C GLN A 383 20.85 -17.80 1.28
N LYS A 384 19.93 -17.54 0.34
CA LYS A 384 20.00 -18.01 -1.05
C LYS A 384 19.65 -16.85 -1.98
N PRO A 385 20.58 -15.91 -2.21
CA PRO A 385 20.34 -14.77 -3.08
C PRO A 385 20.21 -15.25 -4.54
N GLY A 386 18.98 -15.50 -4.98
CA GLY A 386 18.60 -15.77 -6.37
C GLY A 386 17.54 -14.76 -6.81
N ASP A 387 17.94 -13.73 -7.54
CA ASP A 387 17.02 -12.61 -7.86
C ASP A 387 15.89 -13.03 -8.83
N ASP A 388 16.17 -13.96 -9.76
CA ASP A 388 15.17 -14.49 -10.69
C ASP A 388 14.12 -15.37 -9.99
N ASP A 389 14.49 -16.03 -8.88
CA ASP A 389 13.61 -16.97 -8.18
C ASP A 389 12.44 -16.24 -7.49
N LEU A 390 12.65 -15.00 -7.06
CA LEU A 390 11.61 -14.22 -6.39
C LEU A 390 10.51 -13.79 -7.37
N CYS A 391 10.86 -13.18 -8.51
CA CYS A 391 9.86 -12.78 -9.51
C CYS A 391 9.11 -14.00 -10.08
N GLN A 392 9.79 -15.13 -10.27
CA GLN A 392 9.14 -16.38 -10.68
C GLN A 392 8.15 -16.89 -9.62
N ALA A 393 8.52 -16.85 -8.33
CA ALA A 393 7.62 -17.24 -7.25
C ALA A 393 6.39 -16.32 -7.17
N VAL A 394 6.56 -15.00 -7.34
CA VAL A 394 5.44 -14.05 -7.41
C VAL A 394 4.53 -14.34 -8.62
N ARG A 395 5.10 -14.56 -9.81
CA ARG A 395 4.34 -14.95 -11.02
C ARG A 395 3.52 -16.21 -10.77
N ALA A 396 4.15 -17.26 -10.23
CA ALA A 396 3.47 -18.52 -9.95
C ALA A 396 2.32 -18.34 -8.95
N ALA A 397 2.53 -17.53 -7.89
CA ALA A 397 1.49 -17.20 -6.92
C ALA A 397 0.33 -16.43 -7.56
N LEU A 398 0.61 -15.44 -8.43
CA LEU A 398 -0.40 -14.70 -9.19
C LEU A 398 -1.19 -15.61 -10.12
N GLU A 399 -0.50 -16.47 -10.89
CA GLU A 399 -1.14 -17.40 -11.81
C GLU A 399 -2.05 -18.39 -11.09
N GLU A 400 -1.61 -18.93 -9.95
CA GLU A 400 -2.40 -19.81 -9.10
C GLU A 400 -3.62 -19.08 -8.52
N ALA A 401 -3.41 -17.89 -7.94
CA ALA A 401 -4.47 -17.10 -7.33
C ALA A 401 -5.54 -16.69 -8.34
N CYS A 402 -5.15 -16.31 -9.56
CA CYS A 402 -6.05 -15.81 -10.60
C CYS A 402 -6.76 -16.91 -11.41
N ARG A 403 -6.53 -18.21 -11.16
CA ARG A 403 -7.24 -19.30 -11.86
C ARG A 403 -8.77 -19.13 -11.86
N PRO A 404 -9.44 -18.75 -10.74
CA PRO A 404 -10.89 -18.57 -10.71
C PRO A 404 -11.42 -17.46 -11.61
N LEU A 405 -10.55 -16.53 -12.05
CA LEU A 405 -10.95 -15.40 -12.91
C LEU A 405 -10.88 -15.71 -14.41
N ARG A 406 -10.42 -16.92 -14.78
CA ARG A 406 -10.25 -17.35 -16.18
C ARG A 406 -11.41 -18.20 -16.69
N SER A 407 -12.30 -18.64 -15.81
CA SER A 407 -13.54 -19.36 -16.14
C SER A 407 -14.66 -18.39 -16.42
#